data_AF-A0A3M9YHN5-F1
#
_entry.id   AF-A0A3M9YHN5-F1
#
_cell.length_a   1.000
_cell.length_b   1.000
_cell.length_c   1.000
_cell.angle_alpha   90.00
_cell.angle_beta   90.00
_cell.angle_gamma   90.00
#
_symmetry.space_group_name_H-M   'P 1'
#
loop_
_entity.id
_entity.type
_entity.pdbx_description
1 polymer ?
#
loop_
_entity_poly.entity_id
_entity_poly.type
_entity_poly.pdbx_seq_one_letter_code
_entity_poly.pdbx_strand_id
1 'polypeptide(L)'
;MAARPASSAMAMTAKRCTRPTAPRLGLAKTTCPFSTTSHCEKTSQLRNSMYQWMERTGRRFEEAPTYGTKYLGQAADQPFPLNPLFRSPRVLDESMREEIFKRVTQQKLSLKAVSADLGVDIRRVAAVVRLKALEKQWEAKGKQLAKPYSKAILGMVPTTSYNPENQFEHEPIHEIDVHKLSQQQLFVPTSESRVFTREDAAEAFHRSLLPADKRAPHTQLIELQKATLEGVPLETSLFKFKADTRAEEDRLKEKHQKKVQLEMSQTSRVDTKRFEYRFQDVNVEVVGKTGRGHKGIGARYGVPFDDRKRGRNNVPLSVP
;
A
#
# COMPACT_ATOMS: atom_id res chain seq x y z
N MET A 1 34.56 11.36 -44.79
CA MET A 1 34.75 11.09 -46.23
C MET A 1 33.51 10.38 -46.77
N ALA A 2 32.95 10.97 -47.84
CA ALA A 2 32.13 10.41 -48.91
C ALA A 2 30.91 9.50 -48.60
N ALA A 3 29.75 10.03 -49.02
CA ALA A 3 28.42 9.45 -49.09
C ALA A 3 28.28 8.23 -50.04
N ARG A 4 27.22 7.43 -49.86
CA ARG A 4 26.56 6.68 -50.95
C ARG A 4 25.03 6.64 -50.75
N PRO A 5 24.24 6.53 -51.84
CA PRO A 5 22.94 7.17 -51.98
C PRO A 5 21.75 6.19 -52.06
N ALA A 6 20.55 6.78 -52.13
CA ALA A 6 19.23 6.17 -52.26
C ALA A 6 18.82 5.85 -53.72
N SER A 7 17.92 4.87 -53.90
CA SER A 7 16.92 4.66 -54.99
C SER A 7 16.70 3.15 -55.20
N SER A 8 15.62 2.64 -55.76
CA SER A 8 14.23 3.04 -56.03
C SER A 8 13.55 1.77 -56.58
N ALA A 9 12.23 1.75 -56.55
CA ALA A 9 11.28 0.74 -57.00
C ALA A 9 11.58 0.02 -58.33
N MET A 10 11.04 -1.20 -58.50
CA MET A 10 10.00 -1.50 -59.50
C MET A 10 9.57 -2.97 -59.43
N ALA A 11 8.26 -3.17 -59.51
CA ALA A 11 7.57 -4.45 -59.57
C ALA A 11 7.73 -5.09 -60.96
N MET A 12 7.74 -6.42 -61.03
CA MET A 12 7.41 -7.16 -62.25
C MET A 12 6.68 -8.46 -61.91
N THR A 13 5.42 -8.50 -62.32
CA THR A 13 4.57 -9.68 -62.50
C THR A 13 5.21 -10.71 -63.43
N ALA A 14 5.19 -11.99 -63.05
CA ALA A 14 5.57 -13.08 -63.93
C ALA A 14 4.51 -14.19 -63.95
N LYS A 15 4.25 -14.64 -65.19
CA LYS A 15 3.12 -15.44 -65.68
C LYS A 15 3.17 -16.90 -65.23
N ARG A 16 1.98 -17.53 -65.22
CA ARG A 16 1.75 -18.98 -65.14
C ARG A 16 2.58 -19.73 -66.16
N CYS A 17 3.19 -20.83 -65.71
CA CYS A 17 3.52 -21.98 -66.53
C CYS A 17 2.87 -23.23 -65.91
N THR A 18 1.85 -23.74 -66.58
CA THR A 18 1.30 -25.09 -66.39
C THR A 18 2.29 -26.12 -66.92
N ARG A 19 2.53 -27.20 -66.16
CA ARG A 19 3.14 -28.43 -66.69
C ARG A 19 2.38 -29.68 -66.22
N PRO A 20 2.37 -30.73 -67.05
CA PRO A 20 1.35 -31.78 -67.02
C PRO A 20 1.67 -32.89 -66.02
N THR A 21 0.61 -33.59 -65.66
CA THR A 21 0.53 -34.77 -64.80
C THR A 21 1.22 -36.00 -65.40
N ALA A 22 1.97 -36.72 -64.57
CA ALA A 22 2.16 -38.15 -64.67
C ALA A 22 2.09 -38.77 -63.25
N PRO A 23 1.46 -39.96 -63.08
CA PRO A 23 1.09 -40.47 -61.77
C PRO A 23 2.25 -41.23 -61.12
N ARG A 24 2.46 -41.02 -59.82
CA ARG A 24 3.25 -41.94 -59.00
C ARG A 24 2.54 -42.22 -57.68
N LEU A 25 2.09 -43.47 -57.62
CA LEU A 25 1.82 -44.36 -56.50
C LEU A 25 2.13 -43.82 -55.10
N GLY A 26 1.14 -44.00 -54.22
CA GLY A 26 1.03 -43.38 -52.92
C GLY A 26 2.22 -43.61 -52.00
N LEU A 27 2.79 -42.51 -51.53
CA LEU A 27 3.27 -42.44 -50.15
C LEU A 27 2.13 -41.83 -49.33
N ALA A 28 1.58 -42.63 -48.41
CA ALA A 28 0.62 -42.16 -47.43
C ALA A 28 1.24 -40.99 -46.64
N LYS A 29 0.71 -39.79 -46.85
CA LYS A 29 0.97 -38.65 -45.98
C LYS A 29 0.32 -38.97 -44.63
N THR A 30 1.08 -39.55 -43.71
CA THR A 30 0.72 -39.57 -42.29
C THR A 30 0.76 -38.13 -41.78
N THR A 31 -0.34 -37.42 -42.01
CA THR A 31 -0.66 -36.23 -41.24
C THR A 31 -0.96 -36.73 -39.84
N CYS A 32 0.00 -36.61 -38.92
CA CYS A 32 -0.30 -36.79 -37.50
C CYS A 32 -1.19 -35.59 -37.10
N PRO A 33 -2.50 -35.77 -36.84
CA PRO A 33 -3.27 -34.68 -36.28
C PRO A 33 -2.72 -34.42 -34.88
N PHE A 34 -2.12 -33.24 -34.67
CA PHE A 34 -1.57 -32.83 -33.37
C PHE A 34 -2.65 -32.71 -32.26
N SER A 35 -3.92 -32.95 -32.59
CA SER A 35 -4.98 -33.19 -31.62
C SER A 35 -5.96 -34.24 -32.15
N THR A 36 -6.20 -35.30 -31.37
CA THR A 36 -7.21 -36.34 -31.63
C THR A 36 -8.60 -35.96 -31.13
N THR A 37 -8.78 -34.77 -30.53
CA THR A 37 -10.11 -34.29 -30.18
C THR A 37 -10.80 -33.80 -31.46
N SER A 38 -11.91 -34.45 -31.84
CA SER A 38 -12.79 -33.96 -32.90
C SER A 38 -13.19 -32.50 -32.62
N HIS A 39 -13.11 -31.65 -33.65
CA HIS A 39 -13.59 -30.27 -33.57
C HIS A 39 -15.08 -30.30 -33.20
N CYS A 40 -15.44 -29.79 -32.02
CA CYS A 40 -16.82 -29.75 -31.59
C CYS A 40 -17.56 -28.68 -32.42
N GLU A 41 -18.32 -29.10 -33.43
CA GLU A 41 -19.06 -28.22 -34.35
C GLU A 41 -20.16 -27.40 -33.65
N LYS A 42 -20.58 -27.84 -32.45
CA LYS A 42 -21.68 -27.24 -31.68
C LYS A 42 -21.16 -26.72 -30.35
N THR A 43 -21.58 -25.52 -29.97
CA THR A 43 -21.24 -24.95 -28.66
C THR A 43 -21.84 -25.80 -27.53
N SER A 44 -21.07 -26.01 -26.47
CA SER A 44 -21.56 -26.75 -25.30
C SER A 44 -22.73 -26.02 -24.64
N GLN A 45 -23.61 -26.77 -23.96
CA GLN A 45 -24.76 -26.19 -23.25
C GLN A 45 -24.34 -25.16 -22.19
N LEU A 46 -23.21 -25.40 -21.50
CA LEU A 46 -22.61 -24.46 -20.55
C LEU A 46 -22.18 -23.16 -21.25
N ARG A 47 -21.57 -23.27 -22.44
CA ARG A 47 -21.18 -22.10 -23.23
C ARG A 47 -22.40 -21.31 -23.71
N ASN A 48 -23.48 -21.99 -24.11
CA ASN A 48 -24.74 -21.33 -24.47
C ASN A 48 -25.36 -20.61 -23.27
N SER A 49 -25.40 -21.25 -22.10
CA SER A 49 -25.90 -20.64 -20.86
C SER A 49 -25.07 -19.43 -20.44
N MET A 50 -23.75 -19.50 -20.61
CA MET A 50 -22.84 -18.38 -20.37
C MET A 50 -23.13 -17.21 -21.32
N TYR A 51 -23.27 -17.44 -22.63
CA TYR A 51 -23.61 -16.38 -23.60
C TYR A 51 -24.97 -15.75 -23.29
N GLN A 52 -25.98 -16.56 -22.94
CA GLN A 52 -27.28 -16.04 -22.52
C GLN A 52 -27.17 -15.11 -21.30
N TRP A 53 -26.33 -15.44 -20.32
CA TRP A 53 -26.07 -14.56 -19.18
C TRP A 53 -25.31 -13.30 -19.60
N MET A 54 -24.28 -13.42 -20.44
CA MET A 54 -23.47 -12.29 -20.92
C MET A 54 -24.31 -11.27 -21.71
N GLU A 55 -25.21 -11.73 -22.57
CA GLU A 55 -26.08 -10.87 -23.36
C GLU A 55 -27.15 -10.17 -22.52
N ARG A 56 -27.65 -10.83 -21.46
CA ARG A 56 -28.70 -10.29 -20.58
C ARG A 56 -28.13 -9.46 -19.44
N THR A 57 -27.49 -10.13 -18.48
CA THR A 57 -27.02 -9.52 -17.23
C THR A 57 -25.60 -8.98 -17.38
N GLY A 58 -24.74 -9.71 -18.10
CA GLY A 58 -23.33 -9.37 -18.28
C GLY A 58 -23.12 -8.08 -19.07
N ARG A 59 -24.05 -7.71 -19.95
CA ARG A 59 -23.99 -6.51 -20.79
C ARG A 59 -23.81 -5.21 -20.01
N ARG A 60 -24.34 -5.16 -18.77
CA ARG A 60 -24.14 -4.01 -17.87
C ARG A 60 -22.66 -3.72 -17.59
N PHE A 61 -21.82 -4.75 -17.60
CA PHE A 61 -20.40 -4.70 -17.26
C PHE A 61 -19.48 -4.61 -18.49
N GLU A 62 -20.04 -4.56 -19.70
CA GLU A 62 -19.27 -4.43 -20.95
C GLU A 62 -18.50 -3.11 -20.99
N GLU A 63 -19.17 -2.01 -20.62
CA GLU A 63 -18.58 -0.68 -20.58
C GLU A 63 -18.37 -0.18 -19.15
N ALA A 64 -17.27 0.56 -18.97
CA ALA A 64 -16.96 1.25 -17.72
C ALA A 64 -18.06 2.27 -17.37
N PRO A 65 -18.46 2.38 -16.09
CA PRO A 65 -19.29 3.50 -15.64
C PRO A 65 -18.54 4.82 -15.84
N THR A 66 -19.30 5.88 -16.18
CA THR A 66 -18.76 7.26 -16.16
C THR A 66 -18.48 7.70 -14.73
N TYR A 67 -19.37 7.35 -13.80
CA TYR A 67 -19.24 7.59 -12.37
C TYR A 67 -19.84 6.43 -11.56
N GLY A 68 -19.15 6.03 -10.49
CA GLY A 68 -19.63 5.04 -9.53
C GLY A 68 -19.25 3.61 -9.87
N THR A 69 -19.71 2.69 -9.03
CA THR A 69 -19.29 1.29 -9.05
C THR A 69 -20.32 0.41 -9.77
N LYS A 70 -19.84 -0.55 -10.56
CA LYS A 70 -20.65 -1.62 -11.16
C LYS A 70 -20.19 -2.98 -10.63
N TYR A 71 -20.62 -3.33 -9.43
CA TYR A 71 -20.36 -4.63 -8.84
C TYR A 71 -21.47 -5.65 -9.09
N LEU A 72 -21.16 -6.94 -8.89
CA LEU A 72 -22.11 -8.05 -9.01
C LEU A 72 -23.00 -8.20 -7.77
N GLY A 73 -22.55 -7.71 -6.61
CA GLY A 73 -23.31 -7.79 -5.37
C GLY A 73 -24.58 -6.94 -5.38
N GLN A 74 -25.42 -7.17 -4.38
CA GLN A 74 -26.70 -6.46 -4.25
C GLN A 74 -26.49 -4.97 -3.91
N ALA A 75 -25.47 -4.68 -3.10
CA ALA A 75 -25.11 -3.32 -2.73
C ALA A 75 -24.07 -2.71 -3.69
N ALA A 76 -24.10 -1.38 -3.80
CA ALA A 76 -23.21 -0.64 -4.69
C ALA A 76 -21.73 -0.79 -4.33
N ASP A 77 -21.39 -1.10 -3.09
CA ASP A 77 -20.02 -1.27 -2.58
C ASP A 77 -19.63 -2.74 -2.40
N GLN A 78 -20.45 -3.70 -2.83
CA GLN A 78 -20.22 -5.12 -2.61
C GLN A 78 -19.74 -5.82 -3.88
N PRO A 79 -18.42 -6.03 -4.07
CA PRO A 79 -17.90 -6.68 -5.27
C PRO A 79 -18.32 -8.16 -5.37
N PHE A 80 -18.35 -8.87 -4.25
CA PHE A 80 -18.64 -10.31 -4.23
C PHE A 80 -20.00 -10.59 -3.58
N PRO A 81 -20.96 -11.21 -4.29
CA PRO A 81 -22.31 -11.41 -3.77
C PRO A 81 -22.35 -12.34 -2.55
N LEU A 82 -21.48 -13.36 -2.50
CA LEU A 82 -21.45 -14.34 -1.42
C LEU A 82 -20.73 -13.86 -0.15
N ASN A 83 -19.92 -12.78 -0.24
CA ASN A 83 -19.21 -12.23 0.91
C ASN A 83 -19.71 -10.82 1.22
N PRO A 84 -20.67 -10.67 2.14
CA PRO A 84 -21.22 -9.36 2.51
C PRO A 84 -20.29 -8.53 3.41
N LEU A 85 -19.24 -9.12 3.99
CA LEU A 85 -18.30 -8.42 4.88
C LEU A 85 -17.25 -7.63 4.09
N PHE A 86 -16.86 -8.12 2.91
CA PHE A 86 -15.91 -7.41 2.06
C PHE A 86 -16.62 -6.34 1.23
N ARG A 87 -16.41 -5.09 1.62
CA ARG A 87 -16.89 -3.89 0.92
C ARG A 87 -15.75 -3.18 0.23
N SER A 88 -16.02 -2.57 -0.93
CA SER A 88 -15.08 -1.71 -1.62
C SER A 88 -14.99 -0.38 -0.88
N PRO A 89 -13.85 -0.07 -0.22
CA PRO A 89 -13.68 1.21 0.45
C PRO A 89 -13.53 2.33 -0.58
N ARG A 90 -13.85 3.55 -0.16
CA ARG A 90 -13.65 4.74 -0.99
C ARG A 90 -12.16 4.98 -1.19
N VAL A 91 -11.78 5.56 -2.32
CA VAL A 91 -10.41 6.01 -2.59
C VAL A 91 -10.32 7.53 -2.62
N LEU A 92 -9.13 8.07 -2.35
CA LEU A 92 -8.90 9.51 -2.42
C LEU A 92 -8.93 9.97 -3.88
N ASP A 93 -9.75 10.97 -4.17
CA ASP A 93 -9.78 11.61 -5.48
C ASP A 93 -8.48 12.40 -5.75
N GLU A 94 -8.27 12.83 -7.00
CA GLU A 94 -7.12 13.66 -7.38
C GLU A 94 -7.12 15.00 -6.61
N SER A 95 -8.28 15.65 -6.51
CA SER A 95 -8.49 16.90 -5.76
C SER A 95 -8.03 16.79 -4.30
N MET A 96 -8.46 15.73 -3.62
CA MET A 96 -8.13 15.45 -2.22
C MET A 96 -6.64 15.15 -2.03
N ARG A 97 -6.02 14.41 -2.95
CA ARG A 97 -4.58 14.13 -2.93
C ARG A 97 -3.74 15.40 -3.09
N GLU A 98 -4.17 16.32 -3.94
CA GLU A 98 -3.51 17.60 -4.13
C GLU A 98 -3.63 18.50 -2.90
N GLU A 99 -4.82 18.56 -2.28
CA GLU A 99 -5.02 19.34 -1.06
C GLU A 99 -4.16 18.81 0.10
N ILE A 100 -4.12 17.49 0.31
CA ILE A 100 -3.22 16.86 1.29
C ILE A 100 -1.77 17.30 1.05
N PHE A 101 -1.30 17.20 -0.20
CA PHE A 101 0.06 17.58 -0.56
C PHE A 101 0.31 19.07 -0.31
N LYS A 102 -0.65 19.94 -0.65
CA LYS A 102 -0.59 21.38 -0.45
C LYS A 102 -0.47 21.75 1.04
N ARG A 103 -1.30 21.17 1.91
CA ARG A 103 -1.29 21.41 3.36
C ARG A 103 0.04 21.02 4.01
N VAL A 104 0.59 19.88 3.62
CA VAL A 104 1.87 19.41 4.17
C VAL A 104 3.06 20.21 3.65
N THR A 105 3.12 20.49 2.33
CA THR A 105 4.30 21.12 1.72
C THR A 105 4.29 22.64 1.77
N GLN A 106 3.17 23.27 1.43
CA GLN A 106 3.06 24.74 1.35
C GLN A 106 2.71 25.33 2.72
N GLN A 107 1.68 24.79 3.38
CA GLN A 107 1.22 25.31 4.67
C GLN A 107 2.04 24.77 5.86
N LYS A 108 2.89 23.76 5.64
CA LYS A 108 3.76 23.14 6.66
C LYS A 108 2.99 22.67 7.90
N LEU A 109 1.77 22.18 7.69
CA LEU A 109 0.99 21.54 8.75
C LEU A 109 1.59 20.17 9.10
N SER A 110 1.48 19.78 10.36
CA SER A 110 1.91 18.47 10.84
C SER A 110 1.05 17.38 10.20
N LEU A 111 1.62 16.17 10.01
CA LEU A 111 0.88 15.07 9.41
C LEU A 111 -0.37 14.70 10.23
N LYS A 112 -0.28 14.77 11.57
CA LYS A 112 -1.40 14.50 12.48
C LYS A 112 -2.51 15.54 12.38
N ALA A 113 -2.19 16.81 12.19
CA ALA A 113 -3.19 17.85 11.99
C ALA A 113 -3.93 17.66 10.67
N VAL A 114 -3.21 17.41 9.57
CA VAL A 114 -3.83 17.15 8.25
C VAL A 114 -4.72 15.91 8.29
N SER A 115 -4.28 14.87 8.99
CA SER A 115 -5.03 13.63 9.18
C SER A 115 -6.33 13.86 9.96
N ALA A 116 -6.27 14.62 11.06
CA ALA A 116 -7.45 14.99 11.86
C ALA A 116 -8.42 15.88 11.08
N ASP A 117 -7.92 16.89 10.35
CA ASP A 117 -8.75 17.83 9.60
C ASP A 117 -9.50 17.17 8.42
N LEU A 118 -8.89 16.17 7.79
CA LEU A 118 -9.41 15.52 6.58
C LEU A 118 -10.03 14.13 6.83
N GLY A 119 -9.91 13.59 8.04
CA GLY A 119 -10.36 12.25 8.40
C GLY A 119 -9.67 11.14 7.60
N VAL A 120 -8.35 11.27 7.39
CA VAL A 120 -7.52 10.32 6.64
C VAL A 120 -6.42 9.78 7.55
N ASP A 121 -6.11 8.49 7.56
CA ASP A 121 -5.05 7.91 8.40
C ASP A 121 -3.68 8.55 8.09
N ILE A 122 -2.90 8.84 9.13
CA ILE A 122 -1.54 9.40 9.07
C ILE A 122 -0.67 8.59 8.10
N ARG A 123 -0.78 7.25 8.12
CA ARG A 123 -0.01 6.37 7.22
C ARG A 123 -0.37 6.62 5.76
N ARG A 124 -1.66 6.83 5.47
CA ARG A 124 -2.15 7.12 4.12
C ARG A 124 -1.75 8.53 3.68
N VAL A 125 -1.86 9.53 4.55
CA VAL A 125 -1.37 10.90 4.30
C VAL A 125 0.11 10.88 3.89
N ALA A 126 0.96 10.17 4.64
CA ALA A 126 2.38 10.05 4.33
C ALA A 126 2.63 9.33 2.98
N ALA A 127 1.84 8.32 2.64
CA ALA A 127 1.92 7.65 1.35
C ALA A 127 1.53 8.57 0.18
N VAL A 128 0.44 9.34 0.32
CA VAL A 128 -0.01 10.32 -0.67
C VAL A 128 1.07 11.36 -0.93
N VAL A 129 1.67 11.93 0.13
CA VAL A 129 2.74 12.92 -0.01
C VAL A 129 3.94 12.33 -0.76
N ARG A 130 4.36 11.09 -0.45
CA ARG A 130 5.46 10.41 -1.16
C ARG A 130 5.15 10.20 -2.64
N LEU A 131 3.95 9.70 -2.96
CA LEU A 131 3.55 9.45 -4.35
C LEU A 131 3.39 10.74 -5.16
N LYS A 132 2.80 11.80 -4.57
CA LYS A 132 2.70 13.11 -5.22
C LYS A 132 4.06 13.77 -5.42
N ALA A 133 5.00 13.63 -4.48
CA ALA A 133 6.37 14.11 -4.67
C ALA A 133 7.06 13.42 -5.87
N LEU A 134 6.86 12.11 -6.04
CA LEU A 134 7.36 11.35 -7.20
C LEU A 134 6.68 11.78 -8.49
N GLU A 135 5.36 11.99 -8.48
CA GLU A 135 4.59 12.52 -9.61
C GLU A 135 5.16 13.87 -10.07
N LYS A 136 5.38 14.81 -9.15
CA LYS A 136 6.02 16.11 -9.45
C LYS A 136 7.43 15.96 -9.98
N GLN A 137 8.20 15.00 -9.47
CA GLN A 137 9.53 14.69 -10.02
C GLN A 137 9.45 14.15 -11.46
N TRP A 138 8.43 13.37 -11.80
CA TRP A 138 8.22 12.84 -13.15
C TRP A 138 7.76 13.91 -14.12
N GLU A 139 6.85 14.79 -13.69
CA GLU A 139 6.45 15.98 -14.43
C GLU A 139 7.67 16.87 -14.73
N ALA A 140 8.52 17.14 -13.73
CA ALA A 140 9.74 17.92 -13.89
C ALA A 140 10.74 17.27 -14.86
N LYS A 141 10.76 15.93 -14.95
CA LYS A 141 11.57 15.17 -15.91
C LYS A 141 10.89 15.03 -17.30
N GLY A 142 9.70 15.58 -17.48
CA GLY A 142 8.95 15.48 -18.73
C GLY A 142 8.45 14.07 -19.08
N LYS A 143 8.31 13.19 -18.08
CA LYS A 143 7.78 11.83 -18.33
C LYS A 143 6.27 11.88 -18.57
N GLN A 144 5.80 11.11 -19.54
CA GLN A 144 4.37 11.02 -19.82
C GLN A 144 3.64 10.25 -18.71
N LEU A 145 2.64 10.89 -18.11
CA LEU A 145 1.78 10.29 -17.09
C LEU A 145 0.61 9.54 -17.74
N ALA A 146 0.21 8.42 -17.14
CA ALA A 146 -0.93 7.62 -17.58
C ALA A 146 -2.29 8.23 -17.15
N LYS A 147 -2.57 9.48 -17.56
CA LYS A 147 -3.79 10.22 -17.20
C LYS A 147 -5.09 9.57 -17.71
N PRO A 148 -5.18 9.09 -18.97
CA PRO A 148 -6.40 8.44 -19.45
C PRO A 148 -6.74 7.18 -18.65
N TYR A 149 -5.72 6.38 -18.33
CA TYR A 149 -5.87 5.18 -17.53
C TYR A 149 -6.35 5.50 -16.11
N SER A 150 -5.66 6.42 -15.41
CA SER A 150 -6.03 6.78 -14.04
C SER A 150 -7.43 7.38 -13.93
N LYS A 151 -7.84 8.23 -14.88
CA LYS A 151 -9.19 8.79 -14.94
C LYS A 151 -10.26 7.69 -15.12
N ALA A 152 -10.01 6.74 -16.03
CA ALA A 152 -10.93 5.62 -16.26
C ALA A 152 -11.08 4.75 -15.00
N ILE A 153 -9.98 4.43 -14.32
CA ILE A 153 -10.03 3.64 -13.07
C ILE A 153 -10.74 4.40 -11.95
N LEU A 154 -10.48 5.70 -11.79
CA LEU A 154 -11.15 6.50 -10.77
C LEU A 154 -12.67 6.59 -10.99
N GLY A 155 -13.13 6.59 -12.24
CA GLY A 155 -14.55 6.53 -12.58
C GLY A 155 -15.25 5.23 -12.15
N MET A 156 -14.50 4.12 -11.98
CA MET A 156 -15.02 2.79 -11.63
C MET A 156 -15.11 2.52 -10.13
N VAL A 157 -14.42 3.31 -9.31
CA VAL A 157 -14.29 3.08 -7.85
C VAL A 157 -15.00 4.20 -7.09
N PRO A 158 -15.48 3.93 -5.86
CA PRO A 158 -16.10 4.99 -5.08
C PRO A 158 -15.00 5.94 -4.60
N THR A 159 -15.20 7.24 -4.77
CA THR A 159 -14.19 8.25 -4.43
C THR A 159 -14.62 9.12 -3.26
N THR A 160 -13.66 9.82 -2.69
CA THR A 160 -13.83 10.92 -1.73
C THR A 160 -13.12 12.14 -2.30
N SER A 161 -13.92 13.12 -2.69
CA SER A 161 -13.43 14.40 -3.17
C SER A 161 -13.28 15.38 -2.01
N TYR A 162 -12.40 16.36 -2.17
CA TYR A 162 -12.20 17.39 -1.16
C TYR A 162 -13.41 18.35 -1.13
N ASN A 163 -13.97 18.57 0.06
CA ASN A 163 -15.00 19.56 0.29
C ASN A 163 -14.54 20.51 1.42
N PRO A 164 -14.35 21.82 1.15
CA PRO A 164 -13.88 22.77 2.14
C PRO A 164 -14.89 23.06 3.26
N GLU A 165 -16.20 22.96 2.99
CA GLU A 165 -17.25 23.34 3.96
C GLU A 165 -17.61 22.18 4.90
N ASN A 166 -17.69 20.98 4.36
CA ASN A 166 -18.07 19.79 5.10
C ASN A 166 -17.30 18.58 4.56
N GLN A 167 -16.11 18.37 5.11
CA GLN A 167 -15.27 17.23 4.74
C GLN A 167 -15.76 15.97 5.44
N PHE A 168 -16.17 14.99 4.65
CA PHE A 168 -16.50 13.65 5.15
C PHE A 168 -15.24 12.91 5.58
N GLU A 169 -15.31 12.20 6.71
CA GLU A 169 -14.23 11.32 7.19
C GLU A 169 -13.99 10.19 6.19
N HIS A 170 -12.79 10.13 5.61
CA HIS A 170 -12.46 9.12 4.61
C HIS A 170 -12.36 7.72 5.23
N GLU A 171 -11.72 7.60 6.39
CA GLU A 171 -11.54 6.36 7.12
C GLU A 171 -11.44 6.61 8.64
N PRO A 172 -11.69 5.60 9.50
CA PRO A 172 -11.55 5.75 10.94
C PRO A 172 -10.10 6.03 11.35
N ILE A 173 -9.81 7.27 11.78
CA ILE A 173 -8.45 7.68 12.17
C ILE A 173 -8.05 7.22 13.59
N HIS A 174 -9.01 6.75 14.37
CA HIS A 174 -8.83 6.37 15.78
C HIS A 174 -8.72 4.86 16.01
N GLU A 175 -8.51 4.08 14.95
CA GLU A 175 -8.37 2.63 15.08
C GLU A 175 -7.10 2.25 15.86
N ILE A 176 -7.27 1.36 16.85
CA ILE A 176 -6.19 0.83 17.67
C ILE A 176 -5.98 -0.65 17.39
N ASP A 177 -4.73 -1.08 17.28
CA ASP A 177 -4.42 -2.49 17.09
C ASP A 177 -4.85 -3.31 18.32
N VAL A 178 -5.42 -4.49 18.12
CA VAL A 178 -5.75 -5.38 19.24
C VAL A 178 -4.47 -6.07 19.72
N HIS A 179 -4.03 -5.75 20.94
CA HIS A 179 -2.83 -6.37 21.52
C HIS A 179 -3.16 -7.76 22.04
N LYS A 180 -2.24 -8.73 21.92
CA LYS A 180 -2.47 -10.11 22.36
C LYS A 180 -2.81 -10.21 23.86
N LEU A 181 -2.17 -9.38 24.68
CA LEU A 181 -2.42 -9.36 26.14
C LEU A 181 -3.85 -8.92 26.49
N SER A 182 -4.50 -8.09 25.67
CA SER A 182 -5.87 -7.62 25.91
C SER A 182 -6.95 -8.55 25.35
N GLN A 183 -6.58 -9.71 24.78
CA GLN A 183 -7.54 -10.69 24.24
C GLN A 183 -8.04 -11.69 25.29
N GLN A 184 -7.51 -11.63 26.51
CA GLN A 184 -7.92 -12.52 27.59
C GLN A 184 -9.28 -12.10 28.15
N GLN A 185 -10.13 -13.07 28.48
CA GLN A 185 -11.37 -12.83 29.21
C GLN A 185 -11.04 -12.79 30.70
N LEU A 186 -11.10 -11.60 31.32
CA LEU A 186 -10.79 -11.40 32.74
C LEU A 186 -11.99 -10.84 33.49
N PHE A 187 -12.29 -11.44 34.65
CA PHE A 187 -13.27 -10.94 35.61
C PHE A 187 -12.54 -10.67 36.92
N VAL A 188 -12.13 -9.42 37.12
CA VAL A 188 -11.31 -9.03 38.27
C VAL A 188 -12.23 -8.73 39.46
N PRO A 189 -12.15 -9.48 40.57
CA PRO A 189 -12.90 -9.14 41.78
C PRO A 189 -12.36 -7.83 42.34
N THR A 190 -13.24 -6.86 42.55
CA THR A 190 -12.90 -5.54 43.09
C THR A 190 -13.85 -5.20 44.24
N SER A 191 -13.49 -4.19 45.03
CA SER A 191 -14.39 -3.67 46.06
C SER A 191 -15.66 -3.10 45.40
N GLU A 192 -16.80 -3.31 46.05
CA GLU A 192 -18.11 -2.82 45.60
C GLU A 192 -18.16 -1.31 45.33
N SER A 193 -17.34 -0.52 46.02
CA SER A 193 -17.28 0.94 45.87
C SER A 193 -16.11 1.42 45.00
N ARG A 194 -15.33 0.51 44.39
CA ARG A 194 -14.16 0.90 43.58
C ARG A 194 -14.61 1.44 42.21
N VAL A 195 -14.10 2.62 41.85
CA VAL A 195 -14.20 3.15 40.48
C VAL A 195 -13.11 2.51 39.62
N PHE A 196 -13.50 1.58 38.75
CA PHE A 196 -12.56 0.85 37.89
C PHE A 196 -12.34 1.59 36.57
N THR A 197 -11.14 2.13 36.36
CA THR A 197 -10.81 2.98 35.20
C THR A 197 -10.16 2.21 34.05
N ARG A 198 -9.94 2.88 32.90
CA ARG A 198 -9.21 2.30 31.76
C ARG A 198 -7.74 1.99 32.08
N GLU A 199 -7.13 2.75 32.98
CA GLU A 199 -5.76 2.50 33.45
C GLU A 199 -5.73 1.25 34.33
N ASP A 200 -6.69 1.11 35.27
CA ASP A 200 -6.84 -0.11 36.08
C ASP A 200 -7.09 -1.35 35.19
N ALA A 201 -7.91 -1.21 34.15
CA ALA A 201 -8.16 -2.27 33.18
C ALA A 201 -6.88 -2.68 32.42
N ALA A 202 -6.09 -1.70 31.98
CA ALA A 202 -4.83 -1.98 31.28
C ALA A 202 -3.83 -2.70 32.20
N GLU A 203 -3.71 -2.25 33.44
CA GLU A 203 -2.85 -2.88 34.45
C GLU A 203 -3.33 -4.31 34.79
N ALA A 204 -4.64 -4.52 34.88
CA ALA A 204 -5.23 -5.82 35.12
C ALA A 204 -4.89 -6.85 34.02
N PHE A 205 -4.82 -6.42 32.75
CA PHE A 205 -4.32 -7.28 31.67
C PHE A 205 -2.81 -7.53 31.80
N HIS A 206 -2.02 -6.47 31.95
CA HIS A 206 -0.57 -6.58 32.14
C HIS A 206 0.04 -5.27 32.63
N ARG A 207 1.03 -5.35 33.54
CA ARG A 207 1.72 -4.18 34.12
C ARG A 207 2.36 -3.22 33.10
N SER A 208 2.75 -3.72 31.93
CA SER A 208 3.38 -2.91 30.87
C SER A 208 2.40 -2.47 29.78
N LEU A 209 1.13 -2.86 29.86
CA LEU A 209 0.14 -2.51 28.83
C LEU A 209 -0.34 -1.08 29.07
N LEU A 210 -0.30 -0.28 28.01
CA LEU A 210 -0.85 1.07 28.05
C LEU A 210 -2.37 1.03 27.84
N PRO A 211 -3.14 1.95 28.46
CA PRO A 211 -4.56 2.14 28.18
C PRO A 211 -4.81 2.52 26.72
N ALA A 212 -6.04 2.31 26.26
CA ALA A 212 -6.45 2.66 24.89
C ALA A 212 -6.13 4.13 24.54
N ASP A 213 -6.39 5.04 25.48
CA ASP A 213 -6.21 6.49 25.28
C ASP A 213 -4.78 6.88 24.91
N LYS A 214 -3.77 6.21 25.49
CA LYS A 214 -2.34 6.45 25.21
C LYS A 214 -1.85 5.71 23.96
N ARG A 215 -2.60 4.72 23.49
CA ARG A 215 -2.27 3.91 22.30
C ARG A 215 -2.89 4.47 21.02
N ALA A 216 -3.88 5.34 21.15
CA ALA A 216 -4.52 6.02 20.03
C ALA A 216 -3.50 6.80 19.19
N PRO A 217 -3.58 6.78 17.84
CA PRO A 217 -2.67 7.55 16.99
C PRO A 217 -2.73 9.07 17.25
N HIS A 218 -3.92 9.57 17.59
CA HIS A 218 -4.24 10.98 17.83
C HIS A 218 -4.59 11.26 19.30
N THR A 219 -3.62 11.17 20.19
CA THR A 219 -3.81 11.49 21.62
C THR A 219 -4.22 12.96 21.83
N GLN A 220 -3.75 13.87 20.98
CA GLN A 220 -4.05 15.30 21.07
C GLN A 220 -5.54 15.61 20.82
N LEU A 221 -6.26 14.78 20.05
CA LEU A 221 -7.70 14.96 19.86
C LEU A 221 -8.48 14.67 21.15
N ILE A 222 -7.98 13.74 21.98
CA ILE A 222 -8.58 13.47 23.31
C ILE A 222 -8.41 14.69 24.21
N GLU A 223 -7.23 15.31 24.20
CA GLU A 223 -6.95 16.52 24.99
C GLU A 223 -7.78 17.72 24.51
N LEU A 224 -7.92 17.89 23.20
CA LEU A 224 -8.81 18.88 22.61
C LEU A 224 -10.26 18.68 23.10
N GLN A 225 -10.76 17.44 23.03
CA GLN A 225 -12.12 17.14 23.45
C GLN A 225 -12.32 17.40 24.95
N LYS A 226 -11.33 17.06 25.79
CA LYS A 226 -11.36 17.37 27.23
C LYS A 226 -11.44 18.88 27.49
N ALA A 227 -10.60 19.67 26.82
CA ALA A 227 -10.62 21.12 26.97
C ALA A 227 -11.97 21.74 26.54
N THR A 228 -12.58 21.21 25.48
CA THR A 228 -13.93 21.61 25.04
C THR A 228 -14.98 21.29 26.10
N LEU A 229 -14.92 20.12 26.74
CA LEU A 229 -15.83 19.73 27.83
C LEU A 229 -15.63 20.60 29.09
N GLU A 230 -14.42 21.08 29.33
CA GLU A 230 -14.08 22.02 30.40
C GLU A 230 -14.54 23.47 30.10
N GLY A 231 -15.09 23.72 28.90
CA GLY A 231 -15.61 25.04 28.50
C GLY A 231 -14.58 25.98 27.89
N VAL A 232 -13.39 25.49 27.52
CA VAL A 232 -12.38 26.30 26.81
C VAL A 232 -12.88 26.58 25.38
N PRO A 233 -12.76 27.83 24.88
CA PRO A 233 -13.16 28.16 23.51
C PRO A 233 -12.48 27.25 22.47
N LEU A 234 -13.26 26.80 21.47
CA LEU A 234 -12.79 25.87 20.44
C LEU A 234 -11.56 26.38 19.69
N GLU A 235 -11.51 27.68 19.38
CA GLU A 235 -10.37 28.29 18.68
C GLU A 235 -9.07 28.15 19.46
N THR A 236 -9.12 28.36 20.79
CA THR A 236 -7.97 28.19 21.67
C THR A 236 -7.53 26.73 21.73
N SER A 237 -8.49 25.80 21.85
CA SER A 237 -8.23 24.36 21.86
C SER A 237 -7.63 23.86 20.53
N LEU A 238 -8.11 24.37 19.39
CA LEU A 238 -7.57 24.07 18.06
C LEU A 238 -6.16 24.63 17.86
N PHE A 239 -5.91 25.86 18.33
CA PHE A 239 -4.58 26.44 18.29
C PHE A 239 -3.59 25.59 19.10
N LYS A 240 -3.98 25.20 20.32
CA LYS A 240 -3.19 24.31 21.18
C LYS A 240 -2.94 22.96 20.51
N PHE A 241 -3.98 22.33 19.95
CA PHE A 241 -3.85 21.08 19.20
C PHE A 241 -2.83 21.17 18.05
N LYS A 242 -2.88 22.24 17.25
CA LYS A 242 -1.91 22.49 16.17
C LYS A 242 -0.49 22.69 16.70
N ALA A 243 -0.33 23.42 17.80
CA ALA A 243 0.96 23.60 18.45
C ALA A 243 1.53 22.27 18.99
N ASP A 244 0.71 21.47 19.67
CA ASP A 244 1.13 20.21 20.29
C ASP A 244 1.53 19.15 19.26
N THR A 245 0.73 19.00 18.19
CA THR A 245 1.06 18.08 17.09
C THR A 245 2.35 18.49 16.37
N ARG A 246 2.60 19.80 16.21
CA ARG A 246 3.85 20.31 15.63
C ARG A 246 5.05 20.06 16.54
N ALA A 247 4.91 20.33 17.84
CA ALA A 247 5.95 20.08 18.83
C ALA A 247 6.32 18.60 18.91
N GLU A 248 5.34 17.69 18.83
CA GLU A 248 5.60 16.25 18.75
C GLU A 248 6.40 15.88 17.49
N GLU A 249 6.00 16.40 16.34
CA GLU A 249 6.68 16.14 15.07
C GLU A 249 8.13 16.65 15.08
N ASP A 250 8.37 17.82 15.65
CA ASP A 250 9.71 18.40 15.80
C ASP A 250 10.58 17.59 16.78
N ARG A 251 10.02 17.10 17.88
CA ARG A 251 10.70 16.16 18.79
C ARG A 251 11.08 14.86 18.09
N LEU A 252 10.20 14.32 17.24
CA LEU A 252 10.49 13.11 16.45
C LEU A 252 11.59 13.35 15.42
N LYS A 253 11.57 14.51 14.73
CA LYS A 253 12.65 14.93 13.81
C LYS A 253 13.98 15.04 14.53
N GLU A 254 14.02 15.70 15.68
CA GLU A 254 15.24 15.86 16.49
C GLU A 254 15.78 14.49 16.93
N LYS A 255 14.91 13.60 17.43
CA LYS A 255 15.30 12.23 17.81
C LYS A 255 15.87 11.46 16.61
N HIS A 256 15.26 11.60 15.44
CA HIS A 256 15.75 10.97 14.22
C HIS A 256 17.11 11.54 13.80
N GLN A 257 17.28 12.86 13.79
CA GLN A 257 18.55 13.51 13.48
C GLN A 257 19.65 13.10 14.44
N LYS A 258 19.38 13.07 15.75
CA LYS A 258 20.31 12.58 16.77
C LYS A 258 20.72 11.13 16.51
N LYS A 259 19.76 10.26 16.13
CA LYS A 259 20.05 8.86 15.78
C LYS A 259 20.97 8.76 14.55
N VAL A 260 20.67 9.51 13.49
CA VAL A 260 21.49 9.54 12.27
C VAL A 260 22.89 10.10 12.55
N GLN A 261 22.99 11.17 13.34
CA GLN A 261 24.26 11.75 13.75
C GLN A 261 25.09 10.76 14.58
N LEU A 262 24.45 10.04 15.50
CA LEU A 262 25.11 9.00 16.28
C LEU A 262 25.65 7.88 15.38
N GLU A 263 24.82 7.37 14.46
CA GLU A 263 25.23 6.35 13.49
C GLU A 263 26.39 6.83 12.60
N MET A 264 26.35 8.09 12.16
CA MET A 264 27.44 8.71 11.40
C MET A 264 28.71 8.86 12.24
N SER A 265 28.61 9.28 13.51
CA SER A 265 29.76 9.45 14.40
C SER A 265 30.45 8.13 14.74
N GLN A 266 29.69 7.03 14.77
CA GLN A 266 30.20 5.68 14.98
C GLN A 266 30.79 5.06 13.72
N THR A 267 30.59 5.67 12.54
CA THR A 267 31.02 5.12 11.26
C THR A 267 32.21 5.91 10.72
N SER A 268 33.41 5.36 10.80
CA SER A 268 34.58 5.92 10.12
C SER A 268 34.58 5.54 8.63
N ARG A 269 34.79 6.54 7.77
CA ARG A 269 34.83 6.37 6.31
C ARG A 269 36.26 6.53 5.82
N VAL A 270 36.79 5.49 5.19
CA VAL A 270 38.12 5.49 4.59
C VAL A 270 37.94 5.34 3.09
N ASP A 271 38.07 6.46 2.38
CA ASP A 271 37.95 6.47 0.93
C ASP A 271 39.23 5.93 0.27
N THR A 272 39.06 5.13 -0.77
CA THR A 272 40.16 4.59 -1.58
C THR A 272 39.81 4.78 -3.05
N LYS A 273 40.75 4.47 -3.95
CA LYS A 273 40.53 4.67 -5.39
C LYS A 273 39.32 3.92 -5.98
N ARG A 274 38.89 2.80 -5.37
CA ARG A 274 37.82 1.94 -5.94
C ARG A 274 36.56 1.85 -5.08
N PHE A 275 36.69 1.94 -3.77
CA PHE A 275 35.60 1.73 -2.81
C PHE A 275 35.80 2.62 -1.59
N GLU A 276 34.71 2.93 -0.91
CA GLU A 276 34.72 3.55 0.41
C GLU A 276 34.53 2.45 1.45
N TYR A 277 35.53 2.24 2.32
CA TYR A 277 35.34 1.37 3.47
C TYR A 277 34.63 2.12 4.58
N ARG A 278 33.57 1.53 5.12
CA ARG A 278 32.81 2.05 6.25
C ARG A 278 33.02 1.12 7.44
N PHE A 279 33.82 1.55 8.41
CA PHE A 279 34.01 0.80 9.64
C PHE A 279 33.08 1.37 10.69
N GLN A 280 32.13 0.55 11.13
CA GLN A 280 31.21 0.91 12.20
C GLN A 280 31.73 0.36 13.51
N ASP A 281 31.91 1.23 14.49
CA ASP A 281 32.29 0.83 15.85
C ASP A 281 31.12 0.13 16.53
N VAL A 282 31.41 -1.05 17.08
CA VAL A 282 30.40 -1.92 17.69
C VAL A 282 30.83 -2.34 19.08
N ASN A 283 29.89 -2.40 20.01
CA ASN A 283 30.16 -2.88 21.36
C ASN A 283 30.06 -4.42 21.41
N VAL A 284 31.20 -5.08 21.64
CA VAL A 284 31.34 -6.55 21.67
C VAL A 284 30.76 -7.16 22.96
N GLU A 285 30.62 -6.38 24.04
CA GLU A 285 30.11 -6.88 25.33
C GLU A 285 28.59 -7.12 25.32
N VAL A 286 27.89 -6.65 24.29
CA VAL A 286 26.43 -6.77 24.13
C VAL A 286 26.02 -8.17 23.62
N VAL A 287 26.61 -9.23 24.18
CA VAL A 287 26.32 -10.64 23.86
C VAL A 287 25.41 -11.33 24.89
N GLY A 288 25.15 -10.66 26.02
CA GLY A 288 24.36 -11.17 27.14
C GLY A 288 25.11 -12.21 27.97
N LYS A 289 24.56 -12.57 29.14
CA LYS A 289 25.23 -13.43 30.13
C LYS A 289 25.67 -14.80 29.58
N THR A 290 24.94 -15.34 28.60
CA THR A 290 25.18 -16.66 28.01
C THR A 290 25.81 -16.61 26.61
N GLY A 291 26.14 -15.42 26.09
CA GLY A 291 26.59 -15.23 24.71
C GLY A 291 25.50 -15.38 23.64
N ARG A 292 24.24 -15.61 24.03
CA ARG A 292 23.09 -15.87 23.13
C ARG A 292 22.17 -14.66 22.91
N GLY A 293 22.61 -13.44 23.23
CA GLY A 293 21.78 -12.23 23.09
C GLY A 293 21.46 -11.86 21.65
N HIS A 294 20.21 -11.51 21.33
CA HIS A 294 19.74 -11.21 19.96
C HIS A 294 20.50 -10.05 19.28
N LYS A 295 21.03 -9.10 20.07
CA LYS A 295 21.79 -7.94 19.58
C LYS A 295 23.28 -8.21 19.33
N GLY A 296 23.77 -9.42 19.63
CA GLY A 296 25.18 -9.78 19.39
C GLY A 296 25.52 -9.73 17.90
N ILE A 297 26.66 -9.14 17.57
CA ILE A 297 27.13 -8.94 16.19
C ILE A 297 28.17 -10.03 15.85
N GLY A 298 28.08 -10.59 14.64
CA GLY A 298 28.96 -11.65 14.14
C GLY A 298 28.23 -12.96 13.83
N ALA A 299 28.93 -13.87 13.13
CA ALA A 299 28.43 -15.21 12.88
C ALA A 299 28.54 -16.07 14.15
N ARG A 300 27.43 -16.69 14.57
CA ARG A 300 27.40 -17.50 15.80
C ARG A 300 28.05 -18.87 15.59
N TYR A 301 28.84 -19.31 16.56
CA TYR A 301 29.43 -20.65 16.59
C TYR A 301 28.44 -21.71 17.08
N GLY A 302 28.62 -22.96 16.65
CA GLY A 302 27.81 -24.10 17.09
C GLY A 302 26.40 -24.16 16.49
N VAL A 303 26.16 -23.45 15.38
CA VAL A 303 24.88 -23.46 14.66
C VAL A 303 25.12 -24.00 13.25
N PRO A 304 24.57 -25.19 12.88
CA PRO A 304 24.68 -25.70 11.51
C PRO A 304 23.85 -24.85 10.54
N PHE A 305 24.09 -25.00 9.24
CA PHE A 305 23.27 -24.34 8.23
C PHE A 305 21.82 -24.84 8.27
N ASP A 306 20.89 -23.90 8.19
CA ASP A 306 19.45 -24.14 8.27
C ASP A 306 18.80 -24.36 6.88
N ASP A 307 19.59 -24.50 5.83
CA ASP A 307 19.14 -24.51 4.43
C ASP A 307 18.21 -25.69 4.12
N ARG A 308 18.37 -26.81 4.84
CA ARG A 308 17.54 -28.02 4.67
C ARG A 308 16.25 -27.96 5.50
N LYS A 309 16.06 -26.94 6.35
CA LYS A 309 14.84 -26.81 7.16
C LYS A 309 13.69 -26.30 6.30
N ARG A 310 12.55 -26.98 6.37
CA ARG A 310 11.31 -26.55 5.71
C ARG A 310 10.86 -25.20 6.27
N GLY A 311 10.43 -24.30 5.38
CA GLY A 311 9.90 -22.98 5.75
C GLY A 311 10.98 -21.91 5.99
N ARG A 312 12.26 -22.19 5.68
CA ARG A 312 13.30 -21.17 5.70
C ARG A 312 13.09 -20.17 4.55
N ASN A 313 13.08 -18.87 4.88
CA ASN A 313 13.02 -17.83 3.86
C ASN A 313 14.41 -17.49 3.33
N ASN A 314 14.61 -17.68 2.02
CA ASN A 314 15.86 -17.38 1.30
C ASN A 314 15.73 -16.12 0.41
N VAL A 315 14.64 -15.38 0.55
CA VAL A 315 14.36 -14.12 -0.17
C VAL A 315 14.67 -12.94 0.76
N PRO A 316 15.22 -11.81 0.25
CA PRO A 316 15.44 -10.61 1.05
C PRO A 316 14.15 -10.13 1.74
N LEU A 317 14.20 -9.99 3.06
CA LEU A 317 13.06 -9.58 3.90
C LEU A 317 12.86 -8.06 3.98
N SER A 318 13.89 -7.28 3.68
CA SER A 318 13.87 -5.82 3.77
C SER A 318 14.63 -5.22 2.58
N VAL A 319 14.02 -4.26 1.90
CA VAL A 319 14.65 -3.44 0.87
C VAL A 319 14.79 -2.03 1.46
N PRO A 320 16.02 -1.58 1.77
CA PRO A 320 16.27 -0.32 2.48
C PRO A 320 16.03 0.92 1.62
#